data_AF-A0A523WEB2-F1
#
_entry.id   AF-A0A523WEB2-F1
#
_cell.length_a   1.000
_cell.length_b   1.000
_cell.length_c   1.000
_cell.angle_alpha   90.00
_cell.angle_beta   90.00
_cell.angle_gamma   90.00
#
_symmetry.space_group_name_H-M   'P 1'
#
loop_
_entity.id
_entity.type
_entity.pdbx_description
1 polymer ?
#
loop_
_entity_poly.entity_id
_entity_poly.type
_entity_poly.pdbx_seq_one_letter_code
_entity_poly.pdbx_strand_id
1 'polypeptide(L)'
;MGIPYRAWHLFVYLNFASPITWGSFLLVLYPINCLIYGYFMFKGNMRLTRIFGFIGIPLAISVHGYTGFILAFGKARALWNTALMPILFLVSAIVSGIALMILVCIIKDRFFSKEKKIDLALIFNLGKLLAWMIIFDLFLVGSDLIVLSISHSDAQATAHLLLLGKFSPLFLIVENLLGKIVPFILLVVPKFKRLTFIVVASILVVIGIFFMRYIVVVGGEFIPLI
;
A
#
# COMPACT_ATOMS: atom_id res chain seq x y z
N MET A 1 -13.35 -10.67 -13.53
CA MET A 1 -14.68 -11.10 -14.01
C MET A 1 -14.77 -10.83 -15.49
N GLY A 2 -15.16 -11.82 -16.31
CA GLY A 2 -15.34 -11.61 -17.76
C GLY A 2 -16.66 -10.90 -18.14
N ILE A 3 -17.58 -10.73 -17.19
CA ILE A 3 -18.93 -10.19 -17.43
C ILE A 3 -19.28 -9.17 -16.32
N PRO A 4 -18.98 -7.88 -16.50
CA PRO A 4 -19.10 -6.86 -15.45
C PRO A 4 -20.51 -6.68 -14.87
N TYR A 5 -21.56 -6.80 -15.68
CA TYR A 5 -22.94 -6.59 -15.22
C TYR A 5 -23.44 -7.67 -14.23
N ARG A 6 -22.70 -8.79 -14.08
CA ARG A 6 -23.02 -9.84 -13.10
C ARG A 6 -22.37 -9.60 -11.73
N ALA A 7 -21.75 -8.44 -11.49
CA ALA A 7 -21.13 -8.15 -10.20
C ALA A 7 -22.09 -8.27 -9.01
N TRP A 8 -23.40 -8.03 -9.21
CA TRP A 8 -24.42 -8.21 -8.17
C TRP A 8 -24.56 -9.67 -7.69
N HIS A 9 -24.14 -10.66 -8.49
CA HIS A 9 -24.13 -12.07 -8.08
C HIS A 9 -23.26 -12.31 -6.84
N LEU A 10 -22.22 -11.50 -6.62
CA LEU A 10 -21.34 -11.61 -5.45
C LEU A 10 -22.07 -11.40 -4.12
N PHE A 11 -23.18 -10.66 -4.14
CA PHE A 11 -23.94 -10.33 -2.94
C PHE A 11 -25.15 -11.24 -2.74
N VAL A 12 -25.54 -12.00 -3.77
CA VAL A 12 -26.72 -12.89 -3.75
C VAL A 12 -26.29 -14.35 -3.61
N TYR A 13 -25.29 -14.78 -4.38
CA TYR A 13 -24.78 -16.15 -4.37
C TYR A 13 -23.52 -16.24 -3.50
N LEU A 14 -23.77 -16.24 -2.18
CA LEU A 14 -22.70 -16.20 -1.19
C LEU A 14 -22.03 -17.56 -1.03
N ASN A 15 -20.71 -17.58 -1.22
CA ASN A 15 -19.87 -18.69 -0.77
C ASN A 15 -18.97 -18.16 0.36
N PHE A 16 -19.29 -18.50 1.61
CA PHE A 16 -18.55 -18.03 2.79
C PHE A 16 -17.12 -18.59 2.89
N ALA A 17 -16.80 -19.68 2.17
CA ALA A 17 -15.43 -20.17 2.06
C ALA A 17 -14.63 -19.41 0.99
N SER A 18 -15.28 -18.61 0.14
CA SER A 18 -14.60 -17.86 -0.91
C SER A 18 -14.07 -16.51 -0.38
N PRO A 19 -12.76 -16.25 -0.52
CA PRO A 19 -12.18 -14.96 -0.22
C PRO A 19 -12.84 -13.82 -1.01
N ILE A 20 -13.29 -14.06 -2.24
CA ILE A 20 -13.92 -13.05 -3.08
C ILE A 20 -15.22 -12.52 -2.43
N THR A 21 -15.98 -13.39 -1.77
CA THR A 21 -17.17 -13.00 -1.01
C THR A 21 -16.80 -12.03 0.09
N TRP A 22 -15.81 -12.34 0.93
CA TRP A 22 -15.36 -11.45 2.02
C TRP A 22 -14.93 -10.08 1.49
N GLY A 23 -14.15 -10.08 0.40
CA GLY A 23 -13.72 -8.86 -0.27
C GLY A 23 -14.84 -7.99 -0.75
N SER A 24 -15.88 -8.57 -1.35
CA SER A 24 -17.01 -7.81 -1.87
C SER A 24 -17.71 -7.00 -0.77
N PHE A 25 -17.89 -7.57 0.42
CA PHE A 25 -18.44 -6.85 1.56
C PHE A 25 -17.47 -5.82 2.12
N LEU A 26 -16.21 -6.17 2.32
CA LEU A 26 -15.20 -5.24 2.86
C LEU A 26 -15.02 -4.01 1.97
N LEU A 27 -14.94 -4.21 0.65
CA LEU A 27 -14.78 -3.15 -0.34
C LEU A 27 -16.01 -2.24 -0.48
N VAL A 28 -17.19 -2.69 -0.03
CA VAL A 28 -18.41 -1.85 0.02
C VAL A 28 -18.54 -1.15 1.37
N LEU A 29 -18.35 -1.88 2.47
CA LEU A 29 -18.50 -1.35 3.83
C LEU A 29 -17.50 -0.24 4.14
N TYR A 30 -16.25 -0.36 3.69
CA TYR A 30 -15.23 0.64 4.01
C TYR A 30 -15.50 2.01 3.36
N PRO A 31 -15.74 2.13 2.04
CA PRO A 31 -16.13 3.41 1.43
C PRO A 31 -17.41 3.99 2.02
N ILE A 32 -18.42 3.16 2.30
CA ILE A 32 -19.66 3.63 2.97
C ILE A 32 -19.32 4.25 4.33
N ASN A 33 -18.51 3.57 5.14
CA ASN A 33 -18.05 4.11 6.43
C ASN A 33 -17.28 5.42 6.25
N CYS A 34 -16.40 5.52 5.26
CA CYS A 34 -15.67 6.76 4.94
C CYS A 34 -16.61 7.91 4.54
N LEU A 35 -17.67 7.64 3.77
CA LEU A 35 -18.68 8.64 3.41
C LEU A 35 -19.47 9.11 4.63
N ILE A 36 -19.89 8.20 5.50
CA ILE A 36 -20.60 8.52 6.74
C ILE A 36 -19.70 9.34 7.68
N TYR A 37 -18.45 8.91 7.86
CA TYR A 37 -17.44 9.63 8.62
C TYR A 37 -17.23 11.06 8.08
N GLY A 38 -17.03 11.20 6.76
CA GLY A 38 -16.87 12.49 6.09
C GLY A 38 -18.10 13.39 6.26
N TYR A 39 -19.30 12.85 6.09
CA TYR A 39 -20.55 13.58 6.29
C TYR A 39 -20.66 14.18 7.70
N PHE A 40 -20.41 13.38 8.74
CA PHE A 40 -20.47 13.86 10.12
C PHE A 40 -19.33 14.83 10.46
N MET A 41 -18.16 14.66 9.84
CA MET A 41 -17.05 15.61 9.98
C MET A 41 -17.45 16.99 9.42
N PHE A 42 -18.03 17.06 8.22
CA PHE A 42 -18.48 18.33 7.63
C PHE A 42 -19.64 18.96 8.38
N LYS A 43 -20.51 18.17 9.02
CA LYS A 43 -21.57 18.65 9.90
C LYS A 43 -21.08 19.09 11.28
N GLY A 44 -19.81 18.90 11.61
CA GLY A 44 -19.25 19.26 12.92
C GLY A 44 -19.68 18.35 14.07
N ASN A 45 -20.30 17.20 13.80
CA ASN A 45 -20.71 16.26 14.85
C ASN A 45 -19.52 15.41 15.31
N MET A 46 -18.79 15.91 16.29
CA MET A 46 -17.55 15.28 16.78
C MET A 46 -17.78 13.89 17.41
N ARG A 47 -18.93 13.65 18.02
CA ARG A 47 -19.25 12.35 18.64
C ARG A 47 -19.33 11.25 17.58
N LEU A 48 -20.12 11.48 16.53
CA LEU A 48 -20.27 10.51 15.45
C LEU A 48 -19.01 10.40 14.60
N THR A 49 -18.33 11.52 14.34
CA THR A 49 -17.02 11.53 13.65
C THR A 49 -16.02 10.60 14.36
N ARG A 50 -15.95 10.68 15.70
CA ARG A 50 -15.06 9.80 16.49
C ARG A 50 -15.47 8.33 16.37
N ILE A 51 -16.76 8.02 16.47
CA ILE A 51 -17.28 6.64 16.38
C ILE A 51 -16.95 6.02 15.01
N PHE A 52 -17.36 6.67 13.92
CA PHE A 52 -17.11 6.17 12.56
C PHE A 52 -15.62 6.20 12.18
N GLY A 53 -14.84 7.09 12.80
CA GLY A 53 -13.38 7.07 12.71
C GLY A 53 -12.78 5.82 13.35
N PHE A 54 -13.20 5.46 14.56
CA PHE A 54 -12.76 4.23 15.22
C PHE A 54 -13.21 2.96 14.50
N ILE A 55 -14.42 2.94 13.93
CA ILE A 55 -14.89 1.83 13.08
C ILE A 55 -14.08 1.76 11.77
N GLY A 56 -13.66 2.91 11.23
CA GLY A 56 -12.88 2.99 10.01
C GLY A 56 -11.50 2.33 10.10
N ILE A 57 -10.87 2.34 11.27
CA ILE A 57 -9.53 1.75 11.48
C ILE A 57 -9.51 0.23 11.21
N PRO A 58 -10.32 -0.62 11.89
CA PRO A 58 -10.35 -2.05 11.61
C PRO A 58 -10.85 -2.36 10.20
N LEU A 59 -11.78 -1.56 9.65
CA LEU A 59 -12.21 -1.73 8.25
C LEU A 59 -11.07 -1.45 7.26
N ALA A 60 -10.27 -0.40 7.47
CA ALA A 60 -9.12 -0.08 6.62
C ALA A 60 -8.08 -1.21 6.66
N ILE A 61 -7.73 -1.68 7.86
CA ILE A 61 -6.82 -2.81 8.05
C ILE A 61 -7.36 -4.05 7.34
N SER A 62 -8.66 -4.32 7.47
CA SER A 62 -9.32 -5.47 6.85
C SER A 62 -9.28 -5.40 5.32
N VAL A 63 -9.58 -4.24 4.71
CA VAL A 63 -9.57 -4.07 3.24
C VAL A 63 -8.16 -4.22 2.67
N HIS A 64 -7.18 -3.55 3.28
CA HIS A 64 -5.81 -3.61 2.80
C HIS A 64 -5.18 -4.99 3.02
N GLY A 65 -5.37 -5.58 4.20
CA GLY A 65 -4.93 -6.94 4.49
C GLY A 65 -5.62 -7.97 3.60
N TYR A 66 -6.92 -7.83 3.36
CA TYR A 66 -7.70 -8.68 2.46
C TYR A 66 -7.10 -8.75 1.05
N THR A 67 -6.64 -7.62 0.53
CA THR A 67 -6.03 -7.55 -0.80
C THR A 67 -4.74 -8.37 -0.87
N GLY A 68 -3.99 -8.51 0.23
CA GLY A 68 -2.88 -9.44 0.29
C GLY A 68 -3.33 -10.89 0.52
N PHE A 69 -4.39 -11.13 1.31
CA PHE A 69 -4.95 -12.48 1.51
C PHE A 69 -5.44 -13.12 0.22
N ILE A 70 -6.17 -12.38 -0.62
CA ILE A 70 -6.69 -12.93 -1.88
C ILE A 70 -5.55 -13.43 -2.78
N LEU A 71 -4.42 -12.72 -2.81
CA LEU A 71 -3.22 -13.17 -3.52
C LEU A 71 -2.57 -14.36 -2.81
N ALA A 72 -2.40 -14.31 -1.48
CA ALA A 72 -1.82 -15.39 -0.70
C ALA A 72 -2.53 -16.74 -0.89
N PHE A 73 -3.82 -16.73 -1.17
CA PHE A 73 -4.58 -17.94 -1.47
C PHE A 73 -4.32 -18.54 -2.86
N GLY A 74 -3.64 -17.82 -3.75
CA GLY A 74 -3.11 -18.32 -5.01
C GLY A 74 -1.91 -19.25 -4.83
N LYS A 75 -2.13 -20.42 -4.21
CA LYS A 75 -1.10 -21.40 -3.82
C LYS A 75 -0.13 -21.80 -4.93
N ALA A 76 -0.58 -21.71 -6.19
CA ALA A 76 0.21 -22.09 -7.34
C ALA A 76 1.29 -21.06 -7.72
N ARG A 77 1.28 -19.85 -7.12
CA ARG A 77 2.26 -18.78 -7.40
C ARG A 77 3.10 -18.52 -6.16
N ALA A 78 4.39 -18.85 -6.22
CA ALA A 78 5.30 -18.68 -5.08
C ALA A 78 5.44 -17.22 -4.63
N LEU A 79 5.43 -16.25 -5.56
CA LEU A 79 5.45 -14.82 -5.20
C LEU A 79 4.26 -14.42 -4.33
N TRP A 80 3.09 -15.02 -4.55
CA TRP A 80 1.88 -14.66 -3.83
C TRP A 80 1.73 -15.44 -2.53
N ASN A 81 2.06 -16.73 -2.56
CA ASN A 81 1.80 -17.68 -1.47
C ASN A 81 2.80 -17.54 -0.31
N THR A 82 2.80 -16.38 0.34
CA THR A 82 3.59 -16.07 1.53
C THR A 82 2.69 -15.53 2.63
N ALA A 83 2.97 -15.93 3.88
CA ALA A 83 2.25 -15.42 5.05
C ALA A 83 2.45 -13.91 5.26
N LEU A 84 3.50 -13.33 4.66
CA LEU A 84 3.79 -11.89 4.73
C LEU A 84 2.91 -11.07 3.79
N MET A 85 2.25 -11.67 2.79
CA MET A 85 1.53 -10.96 1.74
C MET A 85 0.45 -9.97 2.26
N PRO A 86 -0.40 -10.33 3.25
CA PRO A 86 -1.36 -9.39 3.85
C PRO A 86 -0.67 -8.19 4.51
N ILE A 87 0.44 -8.42 5.20
CA ILE A 87 1.19 -7.40 5.94
C ILE A 87 1.94 -6.50 4.95
N LEU A 88 2.57 -7.07 3.91
CA LEU A 88 3.19 -6.33 2.81
C LEU A 88 2.19 -5.40 2.14
N PHE A 89 0.96 -5.86 1.88
CA PHE A 89 -0.10 -5.03 1.30
C PHE A 89 -0.56 -3.91 2.22
N LEU A 90 -0.69 -4.20 3.52
CA LEU A 90 -1.07 -3.21 4.53
C LEU A 90 -0.01 -2.13 4.70
N VAL A 91 1.26 -2.52 4.84
CA VAL A 91 2.37 -1.60 5.07
C VAL A 91 2.62 -0.72 3.84
N SER A 92 2.63 -1.30 2.64
CA SER A 92 2.75 -0.53 1.39
C SER A 92 1.59 0.46 1.19
N ALA A 93 0.37 0.11 1.62
CA ALA A 93 -0.77 1.03 1.60
C ALA A 93 -0.57 2.21 2.58
N ILE A 94 -0.03 1.97 3.77
CA ILE A 94 0.30 3.03 4.73
C ILE A 94 1.42 3.92 4.20
N VAL A 95 2.50 3.35 3.67
CA VAL A 95 3.65 4.07 3.09
C VAL A 95 3.20 5.01 1.97
N SER A 96 2.47 4.49 0.98
CA SER A 96 1.94 5.31 -0.12
C SER A 96 0.87 6.30 0.34
N GLY A 97 0.04 5.94 1.32
CA GLY A 97 -0.98 6.81 1.90
C GLY A 97 -0.38 8.03 2.62
N ILE A 98 0.67 7.84 3.43
CA ILE A 98 1.37 8.96 4.10
C ILE A 98 2.05 9.86 3.06
N ALA A 99 2.73 9.26 2.08
CA ALA A 99 3.37 10.02 1.00
C ALA A 99 2.35 10.87 0.22
N LEU A 100 1.20 10.31 -0.13
CA LEU A 100 0.14 11.06 -0.78
C LEU A 100 -0.47 12.14 0.13
N MET A 101 -0.65 11.85 1.42
CA MET A 101 -1.14 12.81 2.41
C MET A 101 -0.23 14.03 2.52
N ILE A 102 1.10 13.84 2.53
CA ILE A 102 2.06 14.95 2.52
C ILE A 102 1.83 15.86 1.31
N LEU A 103 1.70 15.28 0.11
CA LEU A 103 1.46 16.04 -1.12
C LEU A 103 0.12 16.79 -1.07
N VAL A 104 -0.94 16.12 -0.62
CA VAL A 104 -2.28 16.73 -0.47
C VAL A 104 -2.26 17.87 0.53
N CYS A 105 -1.62 17.71 1.69
CA CYS A 105 -1.46 18.77 2.69
C CYS A 105 -0.76 19.99 2.10
N ILE A 106 0.34 19.80 1.36
CA ILE A 106 1.09 20.89 0.73
C ILE A 106 0.25 21.60 -0.33
N ILE A 107 -0.45 20.86 -1.19
CA ILE A 107 -1.33 21.43 -2.23
C ILE A 107 -2.47 22.21 -1.58
N LYS A 108 -3.15 21.60 -0.59
CA LYS A 108 -4.24 22.21 0.16
C LYS A 108 -3.78 23.51 0.84
N ASP A 109 -2.65 23.47 1.55
CA ASP A 109 -2.12 24.64 2.25
C ASP A 109 -1.65 25.75 1.29
N ARG A 110 -1.05 25.40 0.15
CA ARG A 110 -0.56 26.40 -0.81
C ARG A 110 -1.66 27.08 -1.62
N PHE A 111 -2.68 26.33 -2.04
CA PHE A 111 -3.66 26.81 -3.01
C PHE A 111 -5.05 27.07 -2.42
N PHE A 112 -5.45 26.34 -1.38
CA PHE A 112 -6.84 26.33 -0.89
C PHE A 112 -6.99 26.87 0.55
N SER A 113 -5.90 26.97 1.31
CA SER A 113 -5.94 27.56 2.65
C SER A 113 -6.00 29.09 2.59
N LYS A 114 -6.77 29.71 3.49
CA LYS A 114 -6.91 31.17 3.61
C LYS A 114 -5.57 31.85 3.85
N GLU A 115 -4.70 31.22 4.64
CA GLU A 115 -3.40 31.79 5.03
C GLU A 115 -2.30 31.51 3.99
N LYS A 116 -2.53 30.57 3.06
CA LYS A 116 -1.55 30.11 2.05
C LYS A 116 -0.18 29.72 2.64
N LYS A 117 -0.16 29.32 3.91
CA LYS A 117 1.04 28.90 4.65
C LYS A 117 1.03 27.40 4.86
N ILE A 118 2.16 26.77 4.52
CA ILE A 118 2.37 25.34 4.70
C ILE A 118 2.75 25.08 6.15
N ASP A 119 2.03 24.17 6.81
CA ASP A 119 2.41 23.69 8.14
C ASP A 119 3.64 22.77 8.05
N LEU A 120 4.82 23.39 8.11
CA LEU A 120 6.09 22.65 8.03
C LEU A 120 6.24 21.65 9.17
N ALA A 121 5.71 21.93 10.37
CA ALA A 121 5.82 21.01 11.50
C ALA A 121 5.05 19.72 11.23
N LEU A 122 3.82 19.82 10.73
CA LEU A 122 3.03 18.68 10.28
C LEU A 122 3.75 17.88 9.18
N ILE A 123 4.27 18.57 8.15
CA ILE A 123 4.96 17.92 7.04
C ILE A 123 6.21 17.17 7.51
N PHE A 124 7.02 17.76 8.39
CA PHE A 124 8.19 17.08 8.95
C PHE A 124 7.81 15.88 9.83
N ASN A 125 6.72 15.97 10.60
CA ASN A 125 6.22 14.85 11.40
C ASN A 125 5.71 13.70 10.52
N LEU A 126 4.96 14.00 9.46
CA LEU A 126 4.54 13.01 8.46
C LEU A 126 5.74 12.40 7.74
N GLY A 127 6.77 13.20 7.40
CA GLY A 127 8.02 12.71 6.82
C GLY A 127 8.76 11.74 7.73
N LYS A 128 8.79 11.99 9.05
CA LYS A 128 9.36 11.08 10.04
C LYS A 128 8.57 9.76 10.13
N LEU A 129 7.25 9.85 10.13
CA LEU A 129 6.38 8.67 10.12
C LEU A 129 6.58 7.85 8.83
N LEU A 130 6.67 8.52 7.68
CA LEU A 130 6.94 7.90 6.39
C LEU A 130 8.28 7.16 6.41
N ALA A 131 9.35 7.77 6.94
CA ALA A 131 10.65 7.13 7.06
C ALA A 131 10.62 5.84 7.90
N TRP A 132 9.89 5.86 9.03
CA TRP A 132 9.67 4.65 9.86
C TRP A 132 8.91 3.56 9.13
N MET A 133 7.89 3.93 8.36
CA MET A 133 7.11 2.96 7.60
C MET A 133 7.90 2.39 6.41
N ILE A 134 8.76 3.18 5.78
CA ILE A 134 9.64 2.71 4.70
C ILE A 134 10.65 1.68 5.21
N ILE A 135 11.30 1.93 6.36
CA ILE A 135 12.26 0.95 6.89
C ILE A 135 11.55 -0.36 7.29
N PHE A 136 10.32 -0.27 7.81
CA PHE A 136 9.52 -1.45 8.09
C PHE A 136 9.12 -2.21 6.81
N ASP A 137 8.72 -1.50 5.76
CA ASP A 137 8.43 -2.09 4.45
C ASP A 137 9.65 -2.80 3.85
N LEU A 138 10.81 -2.15 3.86
CA LEU A 138 12.08 -2.72 3.38
C LEU A 138 12.47 -3.98 4.16
N PHE A 139 12.25 -3.99 5.47
CA PHE A 139 12.47 -5.18 6.30
C PHE A 139 11.57 -6.34 5.89
N LEU A 140 10.28 -6.09 5.65
CA LEU A 140 9.34 -7.13 5.22
C LEU A 140 9.67 -7.66 3.82
N VAL A 141 9.97 -6.77 2.86
CA VAL A 141 10.36 -7.16 1.51
C VAL A 141 11.68 -7.93 1.52
N GLY A 142 12.67 -7.48 2.29
CA GLY A 142 13.93 -8.21 2.46
C GLY A 142 13.72 -9.59 3.08
N SER A 143 12.85 -9.70 4.10
CA SER A 143 12.53 -10.98 4.75
C SER A 143 11.86 -11.95 3.76
N ASP A 144 10.88 -11.48 2.99
CA ASP A 144 10.19 -12.29 1.99
C ASP A 144 11.14 -12.75 0.89
N LEU A 145 12.01 -11.86 0.41
CA LEU A 145 13.02 -12.18 -0.60
C LEU A 145 14.04 -13.23 -0.11
N ILE A 146 14.50 -13.14 1.14
CA ILE A 146 15.42 -14.12 1.73
C ILE A 146 14.75 -15.50 1.76
N VAL A 147 13.50 -15.57 2.24
CA VAL A 147 12.74 -16.83 2.28
C VAL A 147 12.56 -17.40 0.89
N LEU A 148 12.14 -16.58 -0.09
CA LEU A 148 12.01 -17.01 -1.48
C LEU A 148 13.32 -17.58 -2.04
N SER A 149 14.45 -16.99 -1.69
CA SER A 149 15.77 -17.38 -2.21
C SER A 149 16.28 -18.73 -1.69
N ILE A 150 15.75 -19.24 -0.57
CA ILE A 150 16.24 -20.48 0.08
C ILE A 150 15.18 -21.59 0.20
N SER A 151 13.93 -21.30 -0.17
CA SER A 151 12.81 -22.26 -0.16
C SER A 151 12.90 -23.26 -1.34
N HIS A 152 11.77 -23.70 -1.87
CA HIS A 152 11.67 -24.67 -2.97
C HIS A 152 11.96 -24.04 -4.34
N SER A 153 12.12 -24.88 -5.37
CA SER A 153 12.51 -24.48 -6.75
C SER A 153 11.72 -23.29 -7.29
N ASP A 154 10.40 -23.29 -7.12
CA ASP A 154 9.53 -22.25 -7.69
C ASP A 154 9.70 -20.90 -6.98
N ALA A 155 9.97 -20.95 -5.67
CA ALA A 155 10.28 -19.76 -4.88
C ALA A 155 11.66 -19.20 -5.27
N GLN A 156 12.65 -20.06 -5.48
CA GLN A 156 13.98 -19.65 -5.94
C GLN A 156 13.93 -19.07 -7.36
N ALA A 157 13.13 -19.66 -8.26
CA ALA A 157 12.87 -19.11 -9.59
C ALA A 157 12.21 -17.73 -9.53
N THR A 158 11.31 -17.51 -8.56
CA THR A 158 10.71 -16.20 -8.27
C THR A 158 11.75 -15.21 -7.79
N ALA A 159 12.60 -15.57 -6.82
CA ALA A 159 13.69 -14.73 -6.36
C ALA A 159 14.65 -14.38 -7.51
N HIS A 160 15.01 -15.35 -8.35
CA HIS A 160 15.83 -15.11 -9.54
C HIS A 160 15.16 -14.15 -10.52
N LEU A 161 13.85 -14.29 -10.77
CA LEU A 161 13.09 -13.37 -11.63
C LEU A 161 13.15 -11.92 -11.13
N LEU A 162 13.09 -11.72 -9.81
CA LEU A 162 13.15 -10.41 -9.16
C LEU A 162 14.56 -9.85 -9.03
N LEU A 163 15.59 -10.68 -8.90
CA LEU A 163 16.97 -10.21 -8.66
C LEU A 163 17.79 -10.10 -9.94
N LEU A 164 17.66 -11.08 -10.83
CA LEU A 164 18.51 -11.25 -12.02
C LEU A 164 17.71 -11.33 -13.32
N GLY A 165 16.40 -11.57 -13.23
CA GLY A 165 15.51 -11.74 -14.38
C GLY A 165 14.90 -10.44 -14.90
N LYS A 166 13.87 -10.60 -15.74
CA LYS A 166 13.19 -9.51 -16.45
C LYS A 166 12.63 -8.40 -15.53
N PHE A 167 12.23 -8.75 -14.31
CA PHE A 167 11.65 -7.79 -13.37
C PHE A 167 12.70 -7.11 -12.48
N SER A 168 13.98 -7.48 -12.59
CA SER A 168 15.07 -6.94 -11.76
C SER A 168 15.20 -5.41 -11.79
N PRO A 169 15.18 -4.73 -12.95
CA PRO A 169 15.24 -3.27 -12.96
C PRO A 169 14.05 -2.62 -12.23
N LEU A 170 12.86 -3.20 -12.36
CA LEU A 170 11.67 -2.67 -11.69
C LEU A 170 11.73 -2.90 -10.18
N PHE A 171 12.15 -4.09 -9.75
CA PHE A 171 12.22 -4.46 -8.35
C PHE A 171 13.38 -3.75 -7.62
N LEU A 172 14.61 -3.87 -8.12
CA LEU A 172 15.79 -3.34 -7.45
C LEU A 172 15.88 -1.82 -7.59
N ILE A 173 15.70 -1.29 -8.80
CA ILE A 173 15.96 0.13 -9.07
C ILE A 173 14.71 0.96 -8.79
N VAL A 174 13.58 0.64 -9.41
CA VAL A 174 12.40 1.51 -9.34
C VAL A 174 11.69 1.40 -7.99
N GLU A 175 11.35 0.18 -7.58
CA GLU A 175 10.64 -0.06 -6.32
C GLU A 175 11.54 0.18 -5.11
N ASN A 176 12.65 -0.54 -4.99
CA ASN A 176 13.43 -0.55 -3.75
C ASN A 176 14.42 0.62 -3.66
N LEU A 177 15.25 0.86 -4.68
CA LEU A 177 16.24 1.94 -4.63
C LEU A 177 15.57 3.32 -4.69
N LEU A 178 14.87 3.63 -5.79
CA LEU A 178 14.24 4.93 -6.02
C LEU A 178 12.99 5.10 -5.17
N GLY A 179 12.19 4.06 -4.98
CA GLY A 179 10.92 4.15 -4.25
C GLY A 179 11.02 4.08 -2.74
N LYS A 180 12.12 3.55 -2.18
CA LYS A 180 12.25 3.33 -0.72
C LYS A 180 13.58 3.85 -0.17
N ILE A 181 14.72 3.34 -0.65
CA ILE A 181 16.05 3.67 -0.10
C ILE A 181 16.39 5.15 -0.26
N VAL A 182 16.25 5.71 -1.48
CA VAL A 182 16.50 7.13 -1.74
C VAL A 182 15.56 8.03 -0.91
N PRO A 183 14.23 7.83 -0.92
CA PRO A 183 13.31 8.56 -0.05
C PRO A 183 13.66 8.47 1.42
N PHE A 184 14.03 7.30 1.93
CA PHE A 184 14.46 7.14 3.32
C PHE A 184 15.67 8.01 3.65
N ILE A 185 16.70 8.00 2.81
CA ILE A 185 17.90 8.85 2.97
C ILE A 185 17.51 10.34 2.95
N LEU A 186 16.66 10.74 2.01
CA LEU A 186 16.17 12.13 1.90
C LEU A 186 15.40 12.59 3.15
N LEU A 187 14.66 11.69 3.80
CA LEU A 187 13.84 12.00 4.97
C LEU A 187 14.63 12.00 6.28
N VAL A 188 15.68 11.19 6.40
CA VAL A 188 16.45 11.00 7.65
C VAL A 188 17.68 11.90 7.75
N VAL A 189 18.38 12.15 6.64
CA VAL A 189 19.63 12.92 6.67
C VAL A 189 19.34 14.41 6.96
N PRO A 190 19.90 15.00 8.03
CA PRO A 190 19.60 16.39 8.41
C PRO A 190 19.90 17.42 7.31
N LYS A 191 20.92 17.17 6.48
CA LYS A 191 21.28 18.01 5.33
C LYS A 191 20.14 18.17 4.31
N PHE A 192 19.24 17.18 4.22
CA PHE A 192 18.11 17.16 3.31
C PHE A 192 16.78 17.55 3.96
N LYS A 193 16.80 18.07 5.20
CA LYS A 193 15.60 18.50 5.94
C LYS A 193 14.98 19.79 5.35
N ARG A 194 14.47 19.72 4.13
CA ARG A 194 13.80 20.80 3.39
C ARG A 194 12.53 20.27 2.72
N LEU A 195 11.55 21.16 2.56
CA LEU A 195 10.26 20.85 1.94
C LEU A 195 10.42 20.17 0.57
N THR A 196 11.33 20.66 -0.28
CA THR A 196 11.57 20.12 -1.62
C THR A 196 11.96 18.65 -1.58
N PHE A 197 12.85 18.24 -0.66
CA PHE A 197 13.28 16.84 -0.55
C PHE A 197 12.18 15.93 -0.02
N ILE A 198 11.33 16.42 0.87
CA ILE A 198 10.15 15.68 1.34
C ILE A 198 9.17 15.46 0.18
N VAL A 199 8.91 16.48 -0.64
CA VAL A 199 8.05 16.36 -1.83
C VAL A 199 8.61 15.34 -2.81
N VAL A 200 9.91 15.42 -3.12
CA VAL A 200 10.59 14.47 -4.01
C VAL A 200 10.50 13.05 -3.45
N ALA A 201 10.79 12.87 -2.15
CA ALA A 201 10.67 11.59 -1.47
C ALA A 201 9.23 11.03 -1.56
N SER A 202 8.20 11.86 -1.32
CA SER A 202 6.80 11.43 -1.42
C SER A 202 6.40 11.00 -2.83
N ILE A 203 6.83 11.73 -3.87
CA ILE A 203 6.54 11.37 -5.27
C ILE A 203 7.22 10.04 -5.63
N LEU A 204 8.49 9.91 -5.28
CA LEU A 204 9.26 8.68 -5.52
C LEU A 204 8.64 7.47 -4.82
N VAL A 205 8.19 7.62 -3.58
CA VAL A 205 7.50 6.56 -2.83
C VAL A 205 6.21 6.13 -3.53
N VAL A 206 5.38 7.08 -3.99
CA VAL A 206 4.14 6.75 -4.71
C VAL A 206 4.44 5.95 -5.99
N ILE A 207 5.46 6.36 -6.74
CA ILE A 207 5.91 5.63 -7.94
C ILE A 207 6.44 4.24 -7.56
N GLY A 208 7.27 4.14 -6.53
CA GLY A 208 7.83 2.88 -6.05
C GLY A 208 6.76 1.87 -5.65
N ILE A 209 5.78 2.30 -4.85
CA ILE A 209 4.67 1.43 -4.43
C ILE A 209 3.74 1.06 -5.60
N PHE A 210 3.58 1.94 -6.59
CA PHE A 210 2.89 1.56 -7.82
C PHE A 210 3.60 0.42 -8.54
N PHE A 211 4.93 0.50 -8.68
CA PHE A 211 5.70 -0.58 -9.30
C PHE A 211 5.74 -1.85 -8.46
N MET A 212 5.74 -1.74 -7.12
CA MET A 212 5.54 -2.90 -6.24
C MET A 212 4.24 -3.65 -6.59
N ARG A 213 3.12 -2.93 -6.72
CA ARG A 213 1.83 -3.53 -7.12
C ARG A 213 1.90 -4.15 -8.51
N TYR A 214 2.56 -3.49 -9.46
CA TYR A 214 2.76 -4.01 -10.81
C TYR A 214 3.58 -5.31 -10.80
N ILE A 215 4.69 -5.35 -10.08
CA ILE A 215 5.58 -6.52 -9.96
C ILE A 215 4.83 -7.68 -9.30
N VAL A 216 4.11 -7.42 -8.21
CA VAL A 216 3.35 -8.48 -7.54
C VAL A 216 2.33 -9.10 -8.50
N VAL A 217 1.56 -8.31 -9.23
CA VAL A 217 0.52 -8.84 -10.13
C VAL A 217 1.13 -9.48 -11.37
N VAL A 218 1.89 -8.71 -12.17
CA VAL A 218 2.40 -9.16 -13.47
C VAL A 218 3.58 -10.12 -13.32
N GLY A 219 4.49 -9.85 -12.39
CA GLY A 219 5.62 -10.74 -12.09
C GLY A 219 5.16 -12.05 -11.46
N GLY A 220 4.13 -12.01 -10.61
CA GLY A 220 3.52 -13.21 -10.06
C GLY A 220 2.89 -14.10 -11.13
N GLU A 221 2.29 -13.52 -12.17
CA GLU A 221 1.71 -14.27 -13.28
C GLU A 221 2.72 -14.78 -14.31
N PHE A 222 3.94 -14.25 -14.30
CA PHE A 222 4.95 -14.52 -15.33
C PHE A 222 5.50 -15.94 -15.30
N ILE A 223 5.60 -16.57 -14.12
CA ILE A 223 6.15 -17.92 -13.97
C ILE A 223 5.03 -18.95 -14.27
N PRO A 224 5.13 -19.76 -15.33
CA PRO A 224 4.07 -20.71 -15.70
C PRO A 224 3.72 -21.65 -14.55
N LEU A 225 2.44 -21.98 -14.43
CA LEU A 225 1.99 -23.04 -13.51
C LEU A 225 2.37 -24.39 -14.12
N ILE A 226 3.09 -25.22 -13.35
CA ILE A 226 3.39 -26.62 -13.70
C ILE A 226 2.16 -27.47 -13.39
#